data_AF-A0ABC8QFX7-F1
#
_entry.id   AF-A0ABC8QFX7-F1
#
_cell.length_a   1.000
_cell.length_b   1.000
_cell.length_c   1.000
_cell.angle_alpha   90.00
_cell.angle_beta   90.00
_cell.angle_gamma   90.00
#
_symmetry.space_group_name_H-M   'P 1'
#
loop_
_entity.id
_entity.type
_entity.pdbx_description
1 polymer ?
#
loop_
_entity_poly.entity_id
_entity_poly.type
_entity_poly.pdbx_seq_one_letter_code
_entity_poly.pdbx_strand_id
1 'polypeptide(L)'
;MLLACQFAMNAAPVNNAVVTRALSALEHDQRFTGEQIAELNRLLQELDERYFDLQDQADDDAEKQIEALHCFGQARAVSALLFSQDPDPVVASMEAVYEASTTTDNSVDLFDAAIQQLSGQ
;
A
#
# COMPACT_ATOMS: atom_id res chain seq x y z
N MET A 1 -9.40 2.73 7.33
CA MET A 1 -8.91 2.07 6.10
C MET A 1 -8.47 3.10 5.05
N LEU A 2 -9.37 3.98 4.57
CA LEU A 2 -9.03 5.00 3.57
C LEU A 2 -7.76 5.80 3.88
N LEU A 3 -7.65 6.35 5.10
CA LEU A 3 -6.48 7.11 5.51
C LEU A 3 -5.17 6.32 5.41
N ALA A 4 -5.17 5.07 5.86
CA ALA A 4 -3.99 4.20 5.80
C ALA A 4 -3.59 3.92 4.35
N CYS A 5 -4.57 3.59 3.50
CA CYS A 5 -4.33 3.37 2.06
C CYS A 5 -3.80 4.63 1.38
N GLN A 6 -4.34 5.81 1.70
CA GLN A 6 -3.90 7.07 1.10
C GLN A 6 -2.52 7.48 1.58
N PHE A 7 -2.22 7.27 2.88
CA PHE A 7 -0.88 7.45 3.43
C PHE A 7 0.12 6.56 2.69
N ALA A 8 -0.17 5.26 2.57
CA ALA A 8 0.69 4.30 1.88
C ALA A 8 0.95 4.69 0.42
N MET A 9 -0.09 5.16 -0.29
CA MET A 9 0.02 5.59 -1.68
C MET A 9 0.75 6.92 -1.86
N ASN A 10 0.75 7.79 -0.85
CA ASN A 10 1.56 9.00 -0.86
C ASN A 10 3.03 8.69 -0.55
N ALA A 11 3.30 7.76 0.38
CA ALA A 11 4.65 7.36 0.76
C ALA A 11 5.34 6.50 -0.31
N ALA A 12 4.61 5.59 -0.94
CA ALA A 12 5.09 4.73 -2.01
C ALA A 12 4.14 4.77 -3.23
N PRO A 13 4.24 5.82 -4.07
CA PRO A 13 3.33 6.02 -5.19
C PRO A 13 3.36 4.89 -6.21
N VAL A 14 2.17 4.41 -6.59
CA VAL A 14 1.99 3.40 -7.64
C VAL A 14 1.20 4.02 -8.79
N ASN A 15 1.87 4.27 -9.91
CA ASN A 15 1.24 4.82 -11.11
C ASN A 15 0.54 3.70 -11.90
N ASN A 16 -0.65 3.29 -11.45
CA ASN A 16 -1.46 2.28 -12.11
C ASN A 16 -2.95 2.63 -12.05
N ALA A 17 -3.67 2.47 -13.18
CA ALA A 17 -5.09 2.78 -13.28
C ALA A 17 -5.99 1.96 -12.33
N VAL A 18 -5.62 0.71 -12.00
CA VAL A 18 -6.39 -0.08 -11.02
C VAL A 18 -6.30 0.52 -9.62
N VAL A 19 -5.12 1.04 -9.24
CA VAL A 19 -4.88 1.67 -7.94
C VAL A 19 -5.72 2.94 -7.80
N THR A 20 -5.72 3.80 -8.83
CA THR A 20 -6.56 5.01 -8.84
C THR A 20 -8.05 4.68 -8.71
N ARG A 21 -8.53 3.67 -9.45
CA ARG A 21 -9.93 3.22 -9.37
C ARG A 21 -10.26 2.64 -7.99
N ALA A 22 -9.34 1.90 -7.38
CA ALA A 22 -9.53 1.30 -6.05
C ALA A 22 -9.57 2.36 -4.94
N LEU A 23 -8.66 3.34 -4.96
CA LEU A 23 -8.71 4.48 -4.05
C LEU A 23 -10.03 5.24 -4.17
N SER A 24 -10.46 5.54 -5.40
CA SER A 24 -11.73 6.21 -5.63
C SER A 24 -12.92 5.40 -5.11
N ALA A 25 -12.93 4.07 -5.28
CA ALA A 25 -13.97 3.22 -4.69
C ALA A 25 -13.96 3.30 -3.15
N LEU A 26 -12.77 3.27 -2.53
CA LEU A 26 -12.62 3.36 -1.07
C LEU A 26 -13.06 4.73 -0.52
N GLU A 27 -12.80 5.82 -1.26
CA GLU A 27 -13.27 7.18 -0.92
C GLU A 27 -14.80 7.29 -0.90
N HIS A 28 -15.51 6.43 -1.63
CA HIS A 28 -16.96 6.41 -1.71
C HIS A 28 -17.58 5.24 -0.92
N ASP A 29 -16.83 4.61 -0.01
CA ASP A 29 -17.24 3.44 0.79
C ASP A 29 -17.75 2.26 -0.07
N GLN A 30 -17.19 2.10 -1.27
CA GLN A 30 -17.54 1.03 -2.20
C GLN A 30 -16.62 -0.17 -2.06
N ARG A 31 -17.20 -1.37 -2.24
CA ARG A 31 -16.42 -2.61 -2.36
C ARG A 31 -15.74 -2.69 -3.71
N PHE A 32 -14.54 -3.24 -3.74
CA PHE A 32 -13.84 -3.50 -4.99
C PHE A 32 -14.53 -4.62 -5.76
N THR A 33 -14.56 -4.50 -7.09
CA THR A 33 -15.02 -5.57 -7.96
C THR A 33 -14.03 -6.73 -7.96
N GLY A 34 -14.49 -7.93 -8.31
CA GLY A 34 -13.59 -9.08 -8.46
C GLY A 34 -12.48 -8.85 -9.49
N GLU A 35 -12.75 -8.07 -10.54
CA GLU A 35 -11.74 -7.66 -11.53
C GLU A 35 -10.69 -6.73 -10.91
N GLN A 36 -11.09 -5.72 -10.14
CA GLN A 36 -10.16 -4.84 -9.42
C GLN A 36 -9.28 -5.63 -8.45
N ILE A 37 -9.86 -6.55 -7.68
CA ILE A 37 -9.11 -7.42 -6.76
C ILE A 37 -8.11 -8.28 -7.53
N ALA A 38 -8.51 -8.88 -8.65
CA ALA A 38 -7.62 -9.72 -9.46
C ALA A 38 -6.49 -8.93 -10.14
N GLU A 39 -6.74 -7.70 -10.57
CA GLU A 39 -5.72 -6.79 -11.11
C GLU A 39 -4.75 -6.30 -10.02
N LEU A 40 -5.26 -5.94 -8.84
CA LEU A 40 -4.43 -5.53 -7.71
C LEU A 40 -3.54 -6.68 -7.20
N ASN A 41 -4.05 -7.91 -7.13
CA ASN A 41 -3.24 -9.08 -6.77
C ASN A 41 -2.14 -9.36 -7.78
N ARG A 42 -2.42 -9.24 -9.09
CA ARG A 42 -1.38 -9.36 -10.13
C ARG A 42 -0.31 -8.29 -9.99
N LEU A 43 -0.73 -7.04 -9.79
CA LEU A 43 0.20 -5.93 -9.57
C LEU A 43 1.06 -6.15 -8.32
N LEU A 44 0.47 -6.61 -7.22
CA LEU A 44 1.19 -6.95 -5.99
C LEU A 44 2.26 -8.02 -6.27
N GLN A 45 1.87 -9.11 -6.95
CA GLN A 45 2.80 -10.18 -7.30
C GLN A 45 3.95 -9.66 -8.18
N GLU A 46 3.67 -8.85 -9.20
CA GLU A 46 4.70 -8.26 -10.07
C GLU A 46 5.69 -7.37 -9.29
N LEU A 47 5.21 -6.63 -8.30
CA LEU A 47 6.05 -5.77 -7.44
C LEU A 47 6.92 -6.60 -6.48
N ASP A 48 6.35 -7.63 -5.85
CA ASP A 48 7.10 -8.53 -4.97
C ASP A 48 8.15 -9.33 -5.78
N GLU A 49 7.81 -9.85 -6.96
CA GLU A 49 8.76 -10.52 -7.85
C GLU A 49 9.93 -9.59 -8.22
N ARG A 50 9.63 -8.35 -8.62
CA ARG A 50 10.67 -7.37 -8.94
C ARG A 50 11.53 -7.01 -7.73
N TYR A 51 10.94 -6.91 -6.54
CA TYR A 51 11.68 -6.69 -5.30
C TYR A 51 12.69 -7.82 -5.05
N PHE A 52 12.27 -9.08 -5.17
CA PHE A 52 13.16 -10.22 -4.98
C PHE A 52 14.25 -10.29 -6.04
N ASP A 53 13.91 -10.07 -7.32
CA ASP A 53 14.89 -10.04 -8.41
C ASP A 53 15.95 -8.96 -8.18
N LEU A 54 15.56 -7.77 -7.70
CA LEU A 54 16.48 -6.68 -7.40
C LEU A 54 17.35 -6.99 -6.18
N GLN A 55 16.79 -7.57 -5.11
CA GLN A 55 17.54 -8.03 -3.93
C GLN A 55 18.62 -9.05 -4.32
N ASP A 56 18.27 -10.04 -5.15
CA ASP A 56 19.20 -11.08 -5.60
C ASP A 56 20.34 -10.53 -6.47
N GLN A 57 20.08 -9.42 -7.17
CA GLN A 57 21.05 -8.74 -8.04
C GLN A 57 21.81 -7.59 -7.35
N ALA A 58 21.41 -7.23 -6.13
CA ALA A 58 21.85 -6.02 -5.48
C ALA A 58 23.32 -6.09 -5.07
N ASP A 59 23.85 -7.20 -4.57
CA ASP A 59 25.19 -7.25 -3.94
C ASP A 59 25.46 -5.94 -3.14
N ASP A 60 26.46 -5.14 -3.56
CA ASP A 60 26.80 -3.80 -3.02
C ASP A 60 26.33 -2.62 -3.92
N ASP A 61 25.49 -2.87 -4.92
CA ASP A 61 24.89 -1.89 -5.81
C ASP A 61 23.77 -1.11 -5.11
N ALA A 62 24.12 0.08 -4.61
CA ALA A 62 23.21 0.96 -3.90
C ALA A 62 21.99 1.39 -4.74
N GLU A 63 22.11 1.48 -6.07
CA GLU A 63 20.98 1.88 -6.92
C GLU A 63 19.92 0.79 -6.95
N LYS A 64 20.34 -0.48 -7.10
CA LYS A 64 19.42 -1.62 -7.03
C LYS A 64 18.81 -1.81 -5.65
N GLN A 65 19.56 -1.54 -4.58
CA GLN A 65 19.00 -1.57 -3.22
C GLN A 65 17.89 -0.53 -3.04
N ILE A 66 18.10 0.70 -3.54
CA ILE A 66 17.07 1.75 -3.52
C ILE A 66 15.86 1.35 -4.35
N GLU A 67 16.07 0.80 -5.56
CA GLU A 67 14.98 0.33 -6.41
C GLU A 67 14.19 -0.82 -5.77
N ALA A 68 14.87 -1.76 -5.11
CA ALA A 68 14.23 -2.85 -4.38
C ALA A 68 13.34 -2.28 -3.26
N LEU A 69 13.83 -1.30 -2.49
CA LEU A 69 13.02 -0.64 -1.45
C LEU A 69 11.81 0.08 -2.03
N HIS A 70 11.93 0.69 -3.21
CA HIS A 70 10.77 1.27 -3.90
C HIS A 70 9.73 0.21 -4.28
N CYS A 71 10.15 -0.92 -4.88
CA CYS A 71 9.24 -2.01 -5.22
C CYS A 71 8.57 -2.60 -3.97
N PHE A 72 9.33 -2.77 -2.89
CA PHE A 72 8.82 -3.21 -1.60
C PHE A 72 7.73 -2.26 -1.08
N GLY A 73 8.02 -0.95 -0.98
CA GLY A 73 7.05 0.02 -0.49
C GLY A 73 5.77 0.05 -1.34
N GLN A 74 5.91 -0.05 -2.66
CA GLN A 74 4.77 -0.11 -3.59
C GLN A 74 3.93 -1.37 -3.36
N ALA A 75 4.57 -2.53 -3.15
CA ALA A 75 3.87 -3.78 -2.84
C ALA A 75 3.06 -3.65 -1.54
N ARG A 76 3.67 -3.09 -0.47
CA ARG A 76 2.97 -2.84 0.80
C ARG A 76 1.81 -1.86 0.63
N ALA A 77 1.96 -0.81 -0.17
CA ALA A 77 0.86 0.11 -0.48
C ALA A 77 -0.33 -0.58 -1.18
N VAL A 78 -0.06 -1.46 -2.16
CA VAL A 78 -1.10 -2.26 -2.82
C VAL A 78 -1.73 -3.25 -1.86
N SER A 79 -0.94 -3.87 -0.97
CA SER A 79 -1.43 -4.75 0.08
C SER A 79 -2.42 -4.04 1.02
N ALA A 80 -2.11 -2.81 1.44
CA ALA A 80 -3.02 -2.00 2.25
C ALA A 80 -4.40 -1.78 1.58
N LEU A 81 -4.43 -1.54 0.26
CA LEU A 81 -5.67 -1.45 -0.50
C LEU A 81 -6.44 -2.78 -0.50
N LEU A 82 -5.76 -3.90 -0.73
CA LEU A 82 -6.40 -5.23 -0.73
C LEU A 82 -6.99 -5.57 0.64
N PHE A 83 -6.24 -5.34 1.72
CA PHE A 83 -6.72 -5.56 3.09
C PHE A 83 -7.88 -4.64 3.48
N SER A 84 -7.98 -3.43 2.91
CA SER A 84 -9.15 -2.56 3.13
C SER A 84 -10.48 -3.22 2.75
N GLN A 85 -10.45 -4.29 1.94
CA GLN A 85 -11.61 -5.03 1.49
C GLN A 85 -11.87 -6.32 2.27
N ASP A 86 -11.17 -6.56 3.39
CA ASP A 86 -11.46 -7.71 4.23
C ASP A 86 -12.93 -7.63 4.75
N PRO A 87 -13.66 -8.76 4.83
CA PRO A 87 -15.01 -8.75 5.40
C PRO A 87 -15.03 -8.43 6.90
N ASP A 88 -13.96 -8.72 7.65
CA ASP A 88 -13.82 -8.35 9.06
C ASP A 88 -13.21 -6.94 9.16
N PRO A 89 -13.96 -5.95 9.69
CA PRO A 89 -13.49 -4.56 9.77
C PRO A 89 -12.29 -4.37 10.71
N VAL A 90 -12.09 -5.25 11.69
CA VAL A 90 -10.95 -5.21 12.60
C VAL A 90 -9.69 -5.65 11.85
N VAL A 91 -9.77 -6.79 11.14
CA VAL A 91 -8.68 -7.28 10.28
C VAL A 91 -8.36 -6.25 9.20
N ALA A 92 -9.39 -5.77 8.50
CA ALA A 92 -9.22 -4.78 7.43
C ALA A 92 -8.47 -3.52 7.90
N SER A 93 -8.80 -3.05 9.11
CA SER A 93 -8.17 -1.85 9.68
C SER A 93 -6.75 -2.14 10.16
N MET A 94 -6.53 -3.25 10.88
CA MET A 94 -5.22 -3.60 11.43
C MET A 94 -4.21 -3.86 10.31
N GLU A 95 -4.56 -4.70 9.34
CA GLU A 95 -3.65 -5.06 8.26
C GLU A 95 -3.40 -3.87 7.33
N ALA A 96 -4.41 -3.07 6.98
CA ALA A 96 -4.18 -1.88 6.14
C ALA A 96 -3.28 -0.84 6.85
N VAL A 97 -3.38 -0.68 8.16
CA VAL A 97 -2.50 0.21 8.94
C VAL A 97 -1.09 -0.38 9.05
N TYR A 98 -0.98 -1.69 9.30
CA TYR A 98 0.31 -2.37 9.35
C TYR A 98 1.06 -2.20 8.03
N GLU A 99 0.42 -2.53 6.91
CA GLU A 99 1.00 -2.38 5.58
C GLU A 99 1.39 -0.93 5.28
N ALA A 100 0.51 0.03 5.56
CA ALA A 100 0.82 1.46 5.42
C ALA A 100 2.00 1.91 6.30
N SER A 101 2.18 1.33 7.48
CA SER A 101 3.32 1.67 8.34
C SER A 101 4.65 1.19 7.76
N THR A 102 4.64 0.15 6.93
CA THR A 102 5.84 -0.41 6.29
C THR A 102 6.25 0.31 5.00
N THR A 103 5.45 1.28 4.52
CA THR A 103 5.83 2.12 3.36
C THR A 103 6.72 3.30 3.74
N THR A 104 7.04 3.48 5.02
CA THR A 104 7.86 4.58 5.53
C THR A 104 8.81 4.07 6.61
N ASP A 105 10.00 4.67 6.71
CA ASP A 105 10.91 4.45 7.82
C ASP A 105 10.51 5.23 9.09
N ASN A 106 9.56 6.17 8.96
CA ASN A 106 9.08 7.00 10.06
C ASN A 106 7.58 6.78 10.30
N SER A 107 7.24 5.74 11.07
CA SER A 107 5.85 5.38 11.39
C SER A 107 5.13 6.43 12.26
N VAL A 108 5.86 7.41 12.83
CA VAL A 108 5.26 8.55 13.54
C VAL A 108 4.39 9.37 12.60
N ASP A 109 4.75 9.47 11.32
CA ASP A 109 4.01 10.23 10.32
C ASP A 109 2.62 9.64 10.05
N LEU A 110 2.48 8.30 10.14
CA LEU A 110 1.19 7.62 10.02
C LEU A 110 0.31 7.87 11.26
N PHE A 111 0.91 7.86 12.45
CA PHE A 111 0.20 8.15 13.69
C PHE A 111 -0.29 9.60 13.74
N ASP A 112 0.56 10.56 13.35
CA ASP A 112 0.20 11.97 13.29
C ASP A 112 -0.90 12.24 12.25
N ALA A 113 -0.84 11.59 11.08
CA ALA A 113 -1.91 11.66 10.08
C ALA A 113 -3.25 11.14 10.63
N ALA A 114 -3.22 10.04 11.39
CA ALA A 114 -4.41 9.47 12.05
C ALA A 114 -4.99 10.41 13.12
N ILE A 115 -4.14 11.01 13.96
CA ILE A 115 -4.57 11.94 15.01
C ILE A 115 -5.13 13.25 14.42
N GLN A 116 -4.54 13.79 13.35
CA GLN A 116 -5.04 15.01 12.70
C GLN A 116 -6.47 14.84 12.17
N GLN A 117 -6.80 13.69 11.56
CA GLN A 117 -8.16 13.44 11.09
C GLN A 117 -9.17 13.28 12.24
N LEU A 118 -8.77 12.63 13.34
CA LEU A 118 -9.64 12.47 14.52
C LEU A 118 -9.85 13.78 15.28
N SER A 119 -8.88 14.69 15.23
CA SER A 119 -8.94 15.99 15.90
C SER A 119 -9.64 17.08 15.07
N GLY A 120 -9.95 16.79 13.81
CA GLY A 120 -10.65 17.68 12.87
C GLY A 120 -12.16 17.45 12.76
N GLN A 121 -12.73 16.57 13.59
CA GLN A 121 -14.18 16.38 13.79
C GLN A 121 -14.67 17.17 15.00
#